data_AF-A0A0B1TN71-F1
#
_entry.id   AF-A0A0B1TN71-F1
#
_cell.length_a   1.000
_cell.length_b   1.000
_cell.length_c   1.000
_cell.angle_alpha   90.00
_cell.angle_beta   90.00
_cell.angle_gamma   90.00
#
_symmetry.space_group_name_H-M   'P 1'
#
loop_
_entity.id
_entity.type
_entity.pdbx_description
1 polymer ?
#
loop_
_entity_poly.entity_id
_entity_poly.type
_entity_poly.pdbx_seq_one_letter_code
_entity_poly.pdbx_strand_id
1 'polypeptide(L)'
;MCGKRLSAIMDKMCTRAGESTPCYGSPSEYGDGEVDGIAERCCIHRCAYDQLYQYCCSKEEADSFYEMLHGKYNRRRRGAEPRDNH
;
A
#
# COMPACT_ATOMS: atom_id res chain seq x y z
N MET A 1 17.02 -3.17 -9.22
CA MET A 1 15.89 -2.61 -10.02
C MET A 1 15.60 -1.22 -9.49
N CYS A 2 15.42 -0.21 -10.34
CA CYS A 2 15.33 1.19 -9.89
C CYS A 2 14.12 1.92 -10.49
N GLY A 3 13.61 2.92 -9.77
CA GLY A 3 12.57 3.83 -10.25
C GLY A 3 11.24 3.15 -10.56
N LYS A 4 10.62 3.49 -11.70
CA LYS A 4 9.27 3.05 -12.09
C LYS A 4 9.06 1.53 -12.06
N ARG A 5 10.10 0.75 -12.40
CA ARG A 5 10.03 -0.72 -12.36
C ARG A 5 9.88 -1.24 -10.93
N LEU A 6 10.62 -0.66 -9.99
CA LEU A 6 10.52 -1.03 -8.58
C LEU A 6 9.14 -0.65 -8.03
N SER A 7 8.67 0.57 -8.32
CA SER A 7 7.33 1.03 -7.92
C SER A 7 6.22 0.13 -8.45
N ALA A 8 6.26 -0.26 -9.74
CA ALA A 8 5.24 -1.13 -10.31
C ALA A 8 5.24 -2.54 -9.71
N ILE A 9 6.42 -3.07 -9.36
CA ILE A 9 6.53 -4.35 -8.66
C ILE A 9 5.92 -4.23 -7.27
N MET A 10 6.26 -3.17 -6.54
CA MET A 10 5.75 -2.90 -5.20
C MET A 10 4.24 -2.71 -5.18
N ASP A 11 3.69 -1.92 -6.12
CA ASP A 11 2.25 -1.75 -6.28
C ASP A 11 1.57 -3.10 -6.45
N LYS A 12 2.09 -3.96 -7.33
CA LYS A 12 1.49 -5.27 -7.57
C LYS A 12 1.65 -6.22 -6.38
N MET A 13 2.77 -6.17 -5.67
CA MET A 13 3.06 -7.08 -4.57
C MET A 13 2.25 -6.74 -3.32
N CYS A 14 2.11 -5.44 -3.03
CA CYS A 14 1.42 -4.95 -1.85
C CYS A 14 -0.09 -4.70 -2.08
N THR A 15 -0.61 -5.04 -3.26
CA THR A 15 -2.05 -4.97 -3.55
C THR A 15 -2.69 -6.33 -3.33
N ARG A 16 -3.69 -6.38 -2.45
CA ARG A 16 -4.47 -7.59 -2.21
C ARG A 16 -5.27 -7.98 -3.46
N ALA A 17 -5.45 -9.29 -3.69
CA ALA A 17 -6.29 -9.77 -4.78
C ALA A 17 -7.72 -9.22 -4.68
N GLY A 18 -8.22 -8.65 -5.77
CA GLY A 18 -9.54 -7.99 -5.82
C GLY A 18 -9.52 -6.51 -5.47
N GLU A 19 -8.39 -5.98 -4.99
CA GLU A 19 -8.22 -4.57 -4.66
C GLU A 19 -7.43 -3.83 -5.76
N SER A 20 -7.59 -2.52 -5.84
CA SER A 20 -6.87 -1.65 -6.79
C SER A 20 -5.85 -0.72 -6.14
N THR A 21 -5.79 -0.71 -4.81
CA THR A 21 -4.96 0.22 -4.04
C THR A 21 -3.93 -0.58 -3.23
N PRO A 22 -2.62 -0.32 -3.38
CA PRO A 22 -1.59 -0.99 -2.60
C PRO A 22 -1.60 -0.53 -1.13
N CYS A 23 -1.27 -1.44 -0.22
CA CYS A 23 -1.07 -1.14 1.20
C CYS A 23 0.43 -1.22 1.54
N TYR A 24 1.03 -0.06 1.82
CA TYR A 24 2.42 0.04 2.25
C TYR A 24 2.52 0.09 3.77
N GLY A 25 3.41 -0.72 4.33
CA GLY A 25 3.63 -0.77 5.78
C GLY A 25 4.24 0.54 6.28
N SER A 26 3.95 0.90 7.54
CA SER A 26 4.54 2.10 8.13
C SER A 26 6.02 1.85 8.46
N PRO A 27 6.93 2.77 8.08
CA PRO A 27 8.35 2.65 8.44
C PRO A 27 8.60 2.75 9.95
N SER A 28 7.60 3.11 10.76
CA SER A 28 7.73 3.31 12.22
C SER A 28 7.94 2.04 13.03
N GLU A 29 7.69 0.85 12.47
CA GLU A 29 7.93 -0.43 13.16
C GLU A 29 9.26 -1.09 12.78
N TYR A 30 9.96 -0.53 11.80
CA TYR A 30 11.28 -0.98 11.39
C TYR A 30 12.30 -0.15 12.16
N GLY A 31 12.83 -0.75 13.24
CA GLY A 31 13.53 -0.08 14.33
C GLY A 31 14.59 0.96 13.95
N ASP A 32 14.86 1.83 14.92
CA ASP A 32 15.73 3.02 15.06
C ASP A 32 17.10 3.09 14.31
N GLY A 33 17.44 2.16 13.44
CA GLY A 33 18.57 2.28 12.51
C GLY A 33 18.14 2.99 11.23
N GLU A 34 19.04 3.76 10.62
CA GLU A 34 18.89 4.33 9.28
C GLU A 34 18.16 3.34 8.34
N VAL A 35 16.88 3.60 8.09
CA VAL A 35 16.09 2.76 7.21
C VAL A 35 16.48 3.16 5.80
N ASP A 36 17.55 2.56 5.27
CA ASP A 36 17.91 2.67 3.86
C ASP A 36 16.63 2.45 3.06
N GLY A 37 16.23 3.47 2.31
CA GLY A 37 14.96 3.44 1.59
C GLY A 37 14.91 2.23 0.66
N ILE A 38 13.72 1.73 0.33
CA ILE A 38 13.58 0.61 -0.61
C ILE A 38 14.32 0.87 -1.93
N ALA A 39 14.41 2.15 -2.33
CA ALA A 39 15.21 2.59 -3.46
C ALA A 39 16.71 2.32 -3.23
N GLU A 40 17.29 2.68 -2.11
CA GLU A 40 18.70 2.44 -1.78
C GLU A 40 19.02 0.95 -1.75
N ARG A 41 18.23 0.17 -1.02
CA ARG A 41 18.44 -1.27 -0.88
C ARG A 41 18.27 -2.04 -2.20
N CYS A 42 17.25 -1.72 -2.99
CA CYS A 42 16.94 -2.47 -4.21
C CYS A 42 17.55 -1.91 -5.50
N CYS A 43 17.84 -0.62 -5.52
CA CYS A 43 18.51 0.02 -6.66
C CYS A 43 20.03 -0.14 -6.56
N ILE A 44 20.60 0.12 -5.38
CA ILE A 44 22.06 0.13 -5.19
C ILE A 44 22.58 -1.28 -4.90
N HIS A 45 21.99 -1.99 -3.93
CA HIS A 45 22.55 -3.25 -3.42
C HIS A 45 21.98 -4.54 -4.06
N ARG A 46 21.02 -4.43 -4.99
CA ARG A 46 20.22 -5.54 -5.56
C ARG A 46 19.50 -6.34 -4.47
N CYS A 47 18.19 -6.17 -4.37
CA CYS A 47 17.37 -6.91 -3.41
C CYS A 47 16.67 -8.13 -4.04
N ALA A 48 16.33 -9.10 -3.19
CA ALA A 48 15.46 -10.22 -3.54
C ALA A 48 13.98 -9.83 -3.39
N TYR A 49 13.10 -10.56 -4.07
CA TYR A 49 11.64 -10.33 -3.98
C TYR A 49 11.11 -10.47 -2.56
N ASP A 50 11.64 -11.38 -1.76
CA ASP A 50 11.19 -11.60 -0.37
C ASP A 50 11.51 -10.40 0.55
N GLN A 51 12.55 -9.63 0.23
CA GLN A 51 12.90 -8.41 0.97
C GLN A 51 11.94 -7.26 0.65
N LEU A 52 11.35 -7.25 -0.54
CA LEU A 52 10.35 -6.25 -0.95
C LEU A 52 9.04 -6.44 -0.18
N TYR A 53 8.67 -7.69 0.11
CA TYR A 53 7.43 -8.02 0.81
C TYR A 53 7.38 -7.42 2.23
N GLN A 54 8.55 -7.21 2.85
CA GLN A 54 8.66 -6.55 4.16
C GLN A 54 8.16 -5.10 4.13
N TYR A 55 8.16 -4.44 2.99
CA TYR A 55 7.66 -3.06 2.87
C TYR A 55 6.14 -2.99 2.62
N CYS A 56 5.47 -4.12 2.47
CA CYS A 56 4.00 -4.20 2.41
C CYS A 56 3.39 -4.21 3.81
N CYS A 57 2.13 -3.80 3.94
CA CYS A 57 1.38 -3.94 5.19
C CYS A 57 1.33 -5.40 5.66
N SER A 58 1.30 -5.59 6.97
CA SER A 58 0.88 -6.87 7.54
C SER A 58 -0.57 -7.20 7.15
N LYS A 59 -0.98 -8.46 7.32
CA LYS A 59 -2.35 -8.88 6.99
C LYS A 59 -3.40 -8.09 7.79
N GLU A 60 -3.13 -7.84 9.07
CA GLU A 60 -4.04 -7.15 9.99
C GLU A 60 -4.16 -5.66 9.65
N GLU A 61 -3.04 -5.01 9.30
CA GLU A 61 -3.04 -3.63 8.80
C GLU A 61 -3.77 -3.53 7.45
N ALA A 62 -3.55 -4.48 6.54
CA ALA A 62 -4.24 -4.52 5.26
C ALA A 62 -5.74 -4.70 5.43
N ASP A 63 -6.18 -5.60 6.32
CA ASP A 63 -7.59 -5.79 6.65
C ASP A 63 -8.22 -4.47 7.15
N SER A 64 -7.56 -3.79 8.08
CA SER A 64 -8.00 -2.48 8.60
C SER A 64 -8.02 -1.40 7.53
N PHE A 65 -6.99 -1.34 6.67
CA PHE A 65 -6.86 -0.39 5.57
C PHE A 65 -7.99 -0.55 4.54
N TYR A 66 -8.27 -1.78 4.12
CA TYR A 66 -9.33 -2.06 3.15
C TYR A 66 -10.71 -1.87 3.77
N GLU A 67 -10.93 -2.24 5.03
CA GLU A 67 -12.19 -1.95 5.73
C GLU A 67 -12.48 -0.44 5.75
N MET A 68 -11.47 0.38 6.06
CA MET A 68 -11.58 1.84 6.03
C MET A 68 -11.86 2.38 4.61
N LEU A 69 -11.19 1.84 3.59
CA LEU A 69 -11.42 2.21 2.19
C LEU A 69 -12.85 1.88 1.77
N HIS A 70 -13.29 0.64 1.95
CA HIS A 70 -14.65 0.19 1.61
C HIS A 70 -15.71 0.93 2.41
N GLY A 71 -15.47 1.20 3.69
CA GLY A 71 -16.33 2.03 4.54
C GLY A 71 -16.47 3.46 3.99
N LYS A 72 -15.37 4.08 3.54
CA LYS A 72 -15.37 5.40 2.89
C LYS A 72 -16.07 5.38 1.53
N TYR A 73 -15.87 4.35 0.71
CA TYR A 73 -16.58 4.18 -0.57
C TYR A 73 -18.10 4.07 -0.36
N ASN A 74 -18.54 3.29 0.63
CA ASN A 74 -19.95 3.15 0.98
C ASN A 74 -20.56 4.43 1.57
N ARG A 75 -19.78 5.23 2.30
CA ARG A 75 -20.24 6.54 2.81
C ARG A 75 -20.37 7.58 1.70
N ARG A 76 -19.48 7.57 0.70
CA ARG A 76 -19.60 8.42 -0.49
C ARG A 76 -20.79 8.04 -1.36
N ARG A 77 -21.08 6.74 -1.53
CA ARG A 77 -22.28 6.29 -2.25
C ARG A 77 -23.58 6.72 -1.58
N ARG A 78 -23.65 6.72 -0.24
CA ARG A 78 -24.82 7.21 0.50
C ARG A 78 -24.95 8.75 0.55
N GLY A 79 -23.90 9.49 0.20
CA GLY A 79 -23.95 10.95 0.06
C GLY A 79 -24.29 11.43 -1.36
N ALA A 80 -24.47 10.51 -2.31
CA ALA A 80 -24.89 10.79 -3.67
C ALA A 80 -26.38 10.46 -3.85
N GLU A 81 -27.24 10.95 -2.94
CA GLU A 81 -28.64 11.11 -3.28
C GLU A 81 -28.75 12.35 -4.19
N PRO A 82 -29.33 12.26 -5.39
CA PRO A 82 -29.72 13.46 -6.11
C PRO A 82 -30.74 14.19 -5.23
N ARG A 83 -30.39 15.42 -4.82
CA ARG A 83 -31.37 16.36 -4.30
C ARG A 83 -32.27 16.75 -5.47
N ASP A 84 -33.25 15.89 -5.78
CA ASP A 84 -34.36 16.30 -6.62
C ASP A 84 -35.18 17.32 -5.82
N ASN A 85 -35.22 18.51 -6.40
CA ASN A 85 -35.60 19.75 -5.76
C ASN A 85 -36.96 20.14 -6.32
N HIS A 86 -38.00 19.96 -5.50
CA HIS A 86 -39.34 20.53 -5.63
C HIS A 86 -40.23 20.02 -6.78
#